data_AF-A0A6L3C932-F1
#
_entry.id   AF-A0A6L3C932-F1
#
_cell.length_a   1.000
_cell.length_b   1.000
_cell.length_c   1.000
_cell.angle_alpha   90.00
_cell.angle_beta   90.00
_cell.angle_gamma   90.00
#
_symmetry.space_group_name_H-M   'P 1'
#
loop_
_entity.id
_entity.type
_entity.pdbx_description
1 polymer ?
#
loop_
_entity_poly.entity_id
_entity_poly.type
_entity_poly.pdbx_seq_one_letter_code
_entity_poly.pdbx_strand_id
1 'polypeptide(L)'
;MTEIEHRVAVAKRLATNIRDYLDDLTPQQWELPSACAEWQVQDVVSHLIGGAERQAESMKRGLAGDSNPPVGFVPPQPAELSSANARRDIARRNEMSGHFLESFDVSYQKLHQEFDEFSDVSWDTLCWHVRRGAMTAASYVELRIQEL
;
A
#
# COMPACT_ATOMS: atom_id res chain seq x y z
N MET A 1 -4.46 -5.35 24.56
CA MET A 1 -4.55 -5.01 23.13
C MET A 1 -5.28 -3.69 22.99
N THR A 2 -4.59 -2.63 22.60
CA THR A 2 -5.18 -1.32 22.30
C THR A 2 -5.97 -1.38 20.99
N GLU A 3 -6.77 -0.35 20.71
CA GLU A 3 -7.52 -0.27 19.43
C GLU A 3 -6.58 -0.27 18.21
N ILE A 4 -5.46 0.45 18.29
CA ILE A 4 -4.49 0.49 17.20
C ILE A 4 -3.77 -0.85 17.01
N GLU A 5 -3.39 -1.55 18.09
CA GLU A 5 -2.82 -2.90 18.02
C GLU A 5 -3.80 -3.89 17.34
N HIS A 6 -5.10 -3.78 17.64
CA HIS A 6 -6.11 -4.58 16.97
C HIS A 6 -6.17 -4.29 15.46
N ARG A 7 -6.14 -3.02 15.06
CA ARG A 7 -6.18 -2.61 13.65
C ARG A 7 -4.93 -3.04 12.89
N VAL A 8 -3.75 -2.93 13.49
CA VAL A 8 -2.50 -3.48 12.91
C VAL A 8 -2.65 -4.99 12.68
N ALA A 9 -3.16 -5.74 13.65
CA ALA A 9 -3.39 -7.18 13.50
C ALA A 9 -4.41 -7.50 12.38
N VAL A 10 -5.45 -6.67 12.23
CA VAL A 10 -6.41 -6.77 11.12
C VAL A 10 -5.72 -6.55 9.77
N ALA A 11 -4.92 -5.48 9.63
CA ALA A 11 -4.20 -5.18 8.39
C ALA A 11 -3.24 -6.32 8.00
N LYS A 12 -2.45 -6.83 8.96
CA LYS A 12 -1.53 -7.96 8.73
C LYS A 12 -2.27 -9.22 8.27
N ARG A 13 -3.42 -9.52 8.90
CA ARG A 13 -4.25 -10.69 8.54
C ARG A 13 -4.88 -10.55 7.15
N LEU A 14 -5.41 -9.36 6.81
CA LEU A 14 -5.98 -9.13 5.48
C LEU A 14 -4.94 -9.30 4.38
N ALA A 15 -3.73 -8.76 4.58
CA ALA A 15 -2.62 -8.94 3.63
C ALA A 15 -2.25 -10.42 3.47
N THR A 16 -2.21 -11.19 4.57
CA THR A 16 -1.96 -12.64 4.54
C THR A 16 -3.04 -13.38 3.75
N ASN A 17 -4.32 -13.11 4.04
CA ASN A 17 -5.43 -13.74 3.33
C ASN A 17 -5.43 -13.44 1.83
N ILE A 18 -5.08 -12.21 1.44
CA ILE A 18 -4.93 -11.83 0.03
C ILE A 18 -3.76 -12.62 -0.58
N ARG A 19 -2.60 -12.65 0.08
CA ARG A 19 -1.43 -13.39 -0.41
C ARG A 19 -1.76 -14.87 -0.63
N ASP A 20 -2.46 -15.51 0.29
CA ASP A 20 -2.89 -16.91 0.18
C ASP A 20 -3.82 -17.09 -1.02
N TYR A 21 -4.83 -16.23 -1.18
CA TYR A 21 -5.72 -16.26 -2.34
C TYR A 21 -4.98 -16.07 -3.67
N LEU A 22 -3.97 -15.20 -3.71
CA LEU A 22 -3.17 -14.95 -4.91
C LEU A 22 -2.28 -16.16 -5.29
N ASP A 23 -1.87 -16.98 -4.32
CA ASP A 23 -1.08 -18.20 -4.56
C ASP A 23 -1.84 -19.23 -5.40
N ASP A 24 -3.16 -19.29 -5.21
CA ASP A 24 -4.05 -20.25 -5.87
C ASP A 24 -4.48 -19.82 -7.28
N LEU A 25 -4.12 -18.62 -7.73
CA LEU A 25 -4.53 -18.10 -9.03
C LEU A 25 -3.74 -18.73 -10.18
N THR A 26 -4.47 -19.21 -11.19
CA THR A 26 -3.88 -19.60 -12.48
C THR A 26 -3.38 -18.39 -13.27
N PRO A 27 -2.41 -18.55 -14.19
CA PRO A 27 -1.94 -17.44 -15.03
C PRO A 27 -3.05 -16.68 -15.77
N GLN A 28 -4.08 -17.38 -16.24
CA GLN A 28 -5.21 -16.76 -16.94
C GLN A 28 -6.09 -15.92 -16.00
N GLN A 29 -6.19 -16.29 -14.71
CA GLN A 29 -6.97 -15.52 -13.74
C GLN A 29 -6.31 -14.19 -13.38
N TRP A 30 -4.98 -14.09 -13.46
CA TRP A 30 -4.25 -12.83 -13.28
C TRP A 30 -4.60 -11.76 -14.32
N GLU A 31 -5.02 -12.18 -15.52
CA GLU A 31 -5.36 -11.29 -16.64
C GLU A 31 -6.86 -10.96 -16.73
N LEU A 32 -7.70 -11.53 -15.86
CA LEU A 32 -9.14 -11.27 -15.86
C LEU A 32 -9.43 -9.81 -15.47
N PRO A 33 -10.49 -9.19 -16.02
CA PRO A 33 -11.00 -7.91 -15.55
C PRO A 33 -11.35 -7.97 -14.06
N SER A 34 -11.00 -6.90 -13.34
CA SER A 34 -11.37 -6.70 -11.94
C SER A 34 -12.63 -5.83 -11.82
N ALA A 35 -13.12 -5.64 -10.58
CA ALA A 35 -14.19 -4.69 -10.30
C ALA A 35 -13.75 -3.22 -10.45
N CYS A 36 -12.44 -2.95 -10.42
CA CYS A 36 -11.91 -1.64 -10.75
C CYS A 36 -11.95 -1.49 -12.28
N ALA A 37 -12.74 -0.52 -12.76
CA ALA A 37 -12.88 -0.28 -14.19
C ALA A 37 -11.50 -0.13 -14.85
N GLU A 38 -11.34 -0.79 -16.00
CA GLU A 38 -10.10 -0.79 -16.80
C GLU A 38 -8.91 -1.55 -16.19
N TRP A 39 -9.07 -2.18 -15.03
CA TRP A 39 -7.98 -2.91 -14.36
C TRP A 39 -8.17 -4.41 -14.45
N GLN A 40 -7.09 -5.13 -14.72
CA GLN A 40 -7.01 -6.58 -14.52
C GLN A 40 -6.63 -6.91 -13.07
N VAL A 41 -6.75 -8.17 -12.67
CA VAL A 41 -6.33 -8.63 -11.34
C VAL A 41 -4.87 -8.25 -11.04
N GLN A 42 -3.96 -8.44 -12.00
CA GLN A 42 -2.55 -8.03 -11.85
C GLN A 42 -2.35 -6.51 -11.64
N ASP A 43 -3.23 -5.66 -12.18
CA ASP A 43 -3.16 -4.21 -11.97
C ASP A 43 -3.59 -3.85 -10.54
N VAL A 44 -4.62 -4.52 -10.02
CA VAL A 44 -5.03 -4.39 -8.60
C VAL A 44 -3.90 -4.80 -7.67
N VAL A 45 -3.26 -5.95 -7.92
CA VAL A 45 -2.14 -6.42 -7.08
C VAL A 45 -0.96 -5.46 -7.17
N SER A 46 -0.65 -4.94 -8.36
CA SER A 46 0.39 -3.91 -8.53
C SER A 46 0.11 -2.65 -7.70
N HIS A 47 -1.15 -2.20 -7.66
CA HIS A 47 -1.58 -1.09 -6.80
C HIS A 47 -1.41 -1.40 -5.31
N LEU A 48 -1.80 -2.60 -4.85
CA LEU A 48 -1.65 -3.01 -3.46
C LEU A 48 -0.18 -3.02 -3.02
N ILE A 49 0.70 -3.57 -3.86
CA ILE A 49 2.15 -3.59 -3.63
C ILE A 49 2.70 -2.16 -3.53
N GLY A 50 2.41 -1.33 -4.54
CA GLY A 50 2.88 0.06 -4.55
C GLY A 50 2.31 0.88 -3.38
N GLY A 51 1.09 0.57 -2.95
CA GLY A 51 0.48 1.15 -1.75
C GLY A 51 1.27 0.81 -0.49
N ALA A 52 1.61 -0.46 -0.29
CA ALA A 52 2.37 -0.92 0.87
C ALA A 52 3.76 -0.28 0.92
N GLU A 53 4.46 -0.20 -0.21
CA GLU A 53 5.78 0.43 -0.30
C GLU A 53 5.74 1.92 0.06
N ARG A 54 4.80 2.68 -0.52
CA ARG A 54 4.65 4.11 -0.23
C ARG A 54 4.35 4.36 1.24
N GLN A 55 3.55 3.49 1.85
CA GLN A 55 3.23 3.59 3.26
C GLN A 55 4.46 3.28 4.12
N ALA A 56 5.18 2.19 3.82
CA ALA A 56 6.37 1.82 4.57
C ALA A 56 7.44 2.93 4.51
N GLU A 57 7.71 3.47 3.31
CA GLU A 57 8.63 4.59 3.14
C GLU A 57 8.18 5.83 3.93
N SER A 58 6.90 6.15 3.89
CA SER A 58 6.33 7.30 4.59
C SER A 58 6.40 7.15 6.11
N MET A 59 6.12 5.96 6.63
CA MET A 59 6.22 5.64 8.06
C MET A 59 7.67 5.76 8.54
N LYS A 60 8.61 5.20 7.78
CA LYS A 60 10.04 5.34 8.04
C LYS A 60 10.50 6.80 8.09
N ARG A 61 10.04 7.63 7.14
CA ARG A 61 10.32 9.08 7.15
C ARG A 61 9.68 9.78 8.34
N GLY A 62 8.45 9.39 8.71
CA GLY A 62 7.75 9.88 9.90
C GLY A 62 8.53 9.60 11.19
N LEU A 63 9.11 8.40 11.35
CA LEU A 63 10.00 8.06 12.47
C LEU A 63 11.24 8.95 12.52
N ALA A 64 11.75 9.37 11.35
CA ALA A 64 12.84 10.34 11.25
C ALA A 64 12.39 11.80 11.40
N GLY A 65 11.12 12.07 11.71
CA GLY A 65 10.55 13.40 11.89
C GLY A 65 10.20 14.14 10.59
N ASP A 66 10.12 13.43 9.47
CA ASP A 66 9.80 14.01 8.16
C ASP A 66 8.45 13.52 7.62
N SER A 67 7.43 14.36 7.77
CA SER A 67 6.08 14.13 7.21
C SER A 67 5.76 15.03 6.03
N ASN A 68 6.77 15.61 5.37
CA ASN A 68 6.60 16.53 4.26
C ASN A 68 6.34 15.78 2.94
N PRO A 69 5.76 16.44 1.92
CA PRO A 69 5.77 15.90 0.56
C PRO A 69 7.19 15.56 0.10
N PRO A 70 7.39 14.45 -0.65
CA PRO A 70 8.67 14.16 -1.30
C PRO A 70 9.16 15.34 -2.14
N VAL A 71 10.48 15.50 -2.24
CA VAL A 71 11.09 16.56 -3.04
C VAL A 71 10.60 16.47 -4.49
N GLY A 72 10.15 17.60 -5.04
CA GLY A 72 9.62 17.66 -6.40
C GLY A 72 8.19 17.14 -6.56
N PHE A 73 7.49 16.81 -5.48
CA PHE A 73 6.08 16.41 -5.55
C PHE A 73 5.22 17.55 -6.13
N VAL A 74 4.50 17.22 -7.21
CA VAL A 74 3.46 18.07 -7.78
C VAL A 74 2.12 17.37 -7.56
N PRO A 75 1.15 18.01 -6.90
CA PRO A 75 -0.15 17.40 -6.68
C PRO A 75 -0.84 17.12 -8.03
N PRO A 76 -1.29 15.88 -8.27
CA PRO A 76 -2.01 15.55 -9.49
C PRO A 76 -3.33 16.31 -9.58
N GLN A 77 -3.72 16.70 -10.80
CA GLN A 77 -5.01 17.33 -11.04
C GLN A 77 -6.15 16.35 -10.74
N PRO A 78 -7.24 16.75 -10.05
CA PRO A 78 -8.30 15.84 -9.63
C PRO A 78 -8.91 15.03 -10.79
N ALA A 79 -9.08 15.66 -11.95
CA ALA A 79 -9.63 15.04 -13.15
C ALA A 79 -8.75 13.92 -13.74
N GLU A 80 -7.45 13.93 -13.46
CA GLU A 80 -6.46 12.98 -14.02
C GLU A 80 -6.05 11.91 -13.02
N LEU A 81 -6.49 12.00 -11.77
CA LEU A 81 -6.06 11.11 -10.68
C LEU A 81 -6.28 9.63 -10.98
N SER A 82 -7.44 9.28 -11.52
CA SER A 82 -7.78 7.88 -11.81
C SER A 82 -6.90 7.31 -12.91
N SER A 83 -6.79 8.04 -14.03
CA SER A 83 -6.00 7.61 -15.19
C SER A 83 -4.49 7.64 -14.92
N ALA A 84 -4.00 8.57 -14.09
CA ALA A 84 -2.62 8.59 -13.64
C ALA A 84 -2.29 7.39 -12.73
N ASN A 85 -3.19 7.04 -11.80
CA ASN A 85 -3.04 5.83 -10.99
C ASN A 85 -3.00 4.58 -11.86
N ALA A 86 -3.99 4.41 -12.74
CA ALA A 86 -4.05 3.25 -13.65
C ALA A 86 -2.77 3.10 -14.49
N ARG A 87 -2.29 4.19 -15.11
CA ARG A 87 -1.05 4.17 -15.89
C ARG A 87 0.18 3.78 -15.06
N ARG A 88 0.31 4.34 -13.85
CA ARG A 88 1.41 4.00 -12.94
C ARG A 88 1.37 2.52 -12.57
N ASP A 89 0.21 2.02 -12.18
CA ASP A 89 0.08 0.66 -11.65
C ASP A 89 0.22 -0.38 -12.77
N ILE A 90 -0.22 -0.08 -14.00
CA ILE A 90 0.07 -0.88 -15.21
C ILE A 90 1.57 -0.88 -15.54
N ALA A 91 2.22 0.29 -15.55
CA ALA A 91 3.66 0.38 -15.84
C ALA A 91 4.48 -0.43 -14.82
N ARG A 92 4.16 -0.27 -13.54
CA ARG A 92 4.78 -1.01 -12.44
C ARG A 92 4.54 -2.52 -12.57
N ARG A 93 3.33 -2.95 -12.94
CA ARG A 93 3.05 -4.36 -13.23
C ARG A 93 4.03 -4.92 -14.26
N ASN A 94 4.29 -4.16 -15.33
CA ASN A 94 5.15 -4.61 -16.40
C ASN A 94 6.60 -4.72 -15.94
N GLU A 95 7.05 -3.83 -15.06
CA GLU A 95 8.37 -3.91 -14.41
C GLU A 95 8.51 -5.18 -13.56
N MET A 96 7.45 -5.60 -12.87
CA MET A 96 7.48 -6.82 -12.04
C MET A 96 7.56 -8.11 -12.86
N SER A 97 7.28 -8.10 -14.17
CA SER A 97 7.49 -9.24 -15.08
C SER A 97 6.94 -10.59 -14.58
N GLY A 98 5.81 -10.60 -13.88
CA GLY A 98 5.20 -11.80 -13.32
C GLY A 98 5.64 -12.18 -11.90
N HIS A 99 6.63 -11.50 -11.31
CA HIS A 99 7.11 -11.72 -9.94
C HIS A 99 6.19 -11.05 -8.88
N PHE A 100 4.87 -11.14 -9.06
CA PHE A 100 3.90 -10.42 -8.24
C PHE A 100 3.89 -10.90 -6.78
N LEU A 101 3.92 -12.22 -6.55
CA LEU A 101 3.87 -12.79 -5.20
C LEU A 101 5.13 -12.43 -4.39
N GLU A 102 6.31 -12.56 -4.99
CA GLU A 102 7.58 -12.15 -4.36
C GLU A 102 7.58 -10.66 -4.03
N SER A 103 7.11 -9.83 -4.97
CA SER A 103 7.00 -8.38 -4.77
C SER A 103 5.99 -8.03 -3.66
N PHE A 104 4.89 -8.78 -3.56
CA PHE A 104 3.91 -8.63 -2.50
C PHE A 104 4.51 -8.99 -1.14
N ASP A 105 5.17 -10.14 -1.04
CA ASP A 105 5.80 -10.62 0.19
C ASP A 105 6.85 -9.61 0.69
N VAL A 106 7.75 -9.17 -0.19
CA VAL A 106 8.78 -8.18 0.15
C VAL A 106 8.17 -6.85 0.64
N SER A 107 7.14 -6.35 -0.05
CA SER A 107 6.57 -5.04 0.26
C SER A 107 5.72 -5.05 1.52
N TYR A 108 4.96 -6.12 1.77
CA TYR A 108 4.21 -6.26 3.02
C TYR A 108 5.11 -6.63 4.19
N GLN A 109 6.19 -7.38 3.99
CA GLN A 109 7.18 -7.61 5.06
C GLN A 109 7.78 -6.28 5.53
N LYS A 110 8.17 -5.39 4.61
CA LYS A 110 8.66 -4.04 4.97
C LYS A 110 7.60 -3.24 5.72
N LEU A 111 6.37 -3.20 5.23
CA LEU A 111 5.30 -2.47 5.91
C LEU A 111 5.03 -3.03 7.32
N HIS A 112 5.06 -4.35 7.50
CA HIS A 112 4.86 -4.98 8.80
C HIS A 112 5.98 -4.64 9.78
N GLN A 113 7.23 -4.53 9.30
CA GLN A 113 8.36 -4.07 10.11
C GLN A 113 8.13 -2.64 10.62
N GLU A 114 7.67 -1.73 9.75
CA GLU A 114 7.33 -0.38 10.17
C GLU A 114 6.18 -0.37 11.21
N PHE A 115 5.17 -1.23 11.05
CA PHE A 115 4.13 -1.36 12.09
C PHE A 115 4.69 -1.82 13.43
N ASP A 116 5.70 -2.70 13.43
CA ASP A 116 6.34 -3.18 14.65
C ASP A 116 7.22 -2.09 15.28
N GLU A 117 7.96 -1.31 14.49
CA GLU A 117 8.72 -0.14 14.99
C GLU A 117 7.79 0.91 15.64
N PHE A 118 6.58 1.08 15.10
CA PHE A 118 5.58 1.98 15.67
C PHE A 118 4.96 1.49 16.98
N SER A 119 5.13 0.22 17.34
CA SER A 119 4.63 -0.29 18.63
C SER A 119 5.37 0.31 19.84
N ASP A 120 6.60 0.78 19.64
CA ASP A 120 7.44 1.40 20.67
C ASP A 120 7.44 2.94 20.60
N VAL A 121 6.69 3.55 19.67
CA VAL A 121 6.56 5.01 19.53
C VAL A 121 5.10 5.45 19.47
N SER A 122 4.85 6.77 19.38
CA SER A 122 3.49 7.28 19.26
C SER A 122 2.90 7.00 17.88
N TRP A 123 1.72 6.39 17.85
CA TRP A 123 0.91 6.24 16.63
C TRP A 123 0.31 7.57 16.13
N ASP A 124 0.45 8.66 16.89
CA ASP A 124 0.14 10.02 16.45
C ASP A 124 1.25 10.64 15.59
N THR A 125 2.41 9.98 15.46
CA THR A 125 3.49 10.41 14.56
C THR A 125 2.96 10.58 13.15
N LEU A 126 3.28 11.73 12.54
CA LEU A 126 2.78 12.10 11.22
C LEU A 126 3.58 11.40 10.11
N CYS A 127 2.86 10.89 9.14
CA CYS A 127 3.36 10.24 7.93
C CYS A 127 2.73 10.93 6.72
N TRP A 128 3.50 11.19 5.68
CA TRP A 128 3.00 11.81 4.45
C TRP A 128 2.16 10.83 3.61
N HIS A 129 0.96 11.26 3.19
CA HIS A 129 0.16 10.54 2.20
C HIS A 129 -0.20 11.46 1.03
N VAL A 130 0.00 10.97 -0.19
CA VAL A 130 -0.17 11.73 -1.44
C VAL A 130 -1.51 12.47 -1.58
N ARG A 131 -2.61 11.92 -1.04
CA ARG A 131 -3.94 12.57 -1.09
C ARG A 131 -4.40 13.21 0.21
N ARG A 132 -3.85 12.79 1.35
CA ARG A 132 -4.33 13.22 2.68
C ARG A 132 -3.36 14.18 3.36
N GLY A 133 -2.20 14.44 2.76
CA GLY A 133 -1.14 15.21 3.38
C GLY A 133 -0.49 14.46 4.54
N ALA A 134 0.07 15.20 5.49
CA ALA A 134 0.55 14.62 6.75
C ALA A 134 -0.66 14.10 7.56
N MET A 135 -0.64 12.82 7.90
CA MET A 135 -1.67 12.14 8.67
C MET A 135 -1.03 11.24 9.73
N THR A 136 -1.74 10.92 10.81
CA THR A 136 -1.19 10.04 11.84
C THR A 136 -0.95 8.63 11.29
N ALA A 137 0.07 7.95 11.81
CA ALA A 137 0.34 6.55 11.47
C ALA A 137 -0.88 5.65 11.75
N ALA A 138 -1.61 5.91 12.85
CA ALA A 138 -2.87 5.24 13.14
C ALA A 138 -3.89 5.38 12.00
N SER A 139 -4.10 6.60 11.50
CA SER A 139 -5.00 6.86 10.37
C SER A 139 -4.52 6.18 9.09
N TYR A 140 -3.20 5.99 8.93
CA TYR A 140 -2.64 5.34 7.76
C TYR A 140 -2.86 3.81 7.82
N VAL A 141 -2.81 3.21 9.01
CA VAL A 141 -3.23 1.81 9.22
C VAL A 141 -4.71 1.63 8.84
N GLU A 142 -5.60 2.52 9.29
CA GLU A 142 -7.01 2.47 8.89
C GLU A 142 -7.20 2.55 7.38
N LEU A 143 -6.47 3.47 6.71
CA LEU A 143 -6.51 3.58 5.26
C LEU A 143 -6.03 2.30 4.58
N ARG A 144 -4.98 1.65 5.11
CA ARG A 144 -4.52 0.36 4.58
C ARG A 144 -5.59 -0.72 4.67
N ILE A 145 -6.33 -0.78 5.77
CA ILE A 145 -7.46 -1.71 5.93
C ILE A 145 -8.56 -1.45 4.90
N GLN A 146 -8.81 -0.19 4.52
CA GLN A 146 -9.79 0.13 3.47
C GLN A 146 -9.35 -0.30 2.07
N GLU A 147 -8.04 -0.44 1.86
CA GLU A 147 -7.45 -0.85 0.57
C GLU A 147 -7.30 -2.38 0.45
N LEU A 148 -7.41 -3.14 1.56
CA LEU A 148 -7.27 -4.61 1.60
C LEU A 148 -8.63 -5.30 1.73
#